data_AF-A0A380YIK3-F1
#
_entry.id   AF-A0A380YIK3-F1
#
_cell.length_a   1.000
_cell.length_b   1.000
_cell.length_c   1.000
_cell.angle_alpha   90.00
_cell.angle_beta   90.00
_cell.angle_gamma   90.00
#
_symmetry.space_group_name_H-M   'P 1'
#
loop_
_entity.id
_entity.type
_entity.pdbx_description
1 polymer ?
#
loop_
_entity_poly.entity_id
_entity_poly.type
_entity_poly.pdbx_seq_one_letter_code
_entity_poly.pdbx_strand_id
1 'polypeptide(L)' 'MFNSFPKRGRQKKKKIMKKSSNEIFMLQYRIKRYQAMGNGAMCQTLNGRLQKLLAKQASITM' A
#
# COMPACT_ATOMS: atom_id res chain seq x y z
N MET A 1 -12.07 13.15 -38.56
CA MET A 1 -11.84 13.68 -37.20
C MET A 1 -10.79 12.82 -36.52
N PHE A 2 -9.61 13.38 -36.31
CA PHE A 2 -8.53 12.77 -35.53
C PHE A 2 -8.89 12.84 -34.04
N ASN A 3 -8.99 11.68 -33.39
CA ASN A 3 -8.38 11.50 -32.07
C ASN A 3 -8.22 10.00 -31.81
N SER A 4 -7.14 9.48 -32.38
CA SER A 4 -6.51 8.23 -32.01
C SER A 4 -6.15 8.30 -30.51
N PHE A 5 -6.97 7.68 -29.66
CA PHE A 5 -6.60 7.45 -28.27
C PHE A 5 -5.23 6.76 -28.25
N PRO A 6 -4.18 7.38 -27.70
CA PRO A 6 -2.85 6.79 -27.77
C PRO A 6 -2.86 5.48 -26.98
N LYS A 7 -2.51 4.39 -27.68
CA LYS A 7 -2.20 3.09 -27.09
C LYS A 7 -1.15 3.33 -26.00
N ARG A 8 -1.61 3.40 -24.75
CA ARG A 8 -0.74 3.57 -23.59
C ARG A 8 -0.01 2.25 -23.41
N GLY A 9 1.11 2.12 -24.13
CA GLY A 9 2.08 1.07 -23.96
C GLY A 9 2.40 1.00 -22.48
N ARG A 10 1.86 -0.03 -21.81
CA ARG A 10 2.24 -0.39 -20.45
C ARG A 10 3.68 -0.84 -20.54
N GLN A 11 4.62 0.11 -20.46
CA GLN A 11 5.97 -0.17 -20.04
C GLN A 11 5.82 -0.93 -18.72
N LYS A 12 6.02 -2.25 -18.75
CA LYS A 12 6.18 -3.08 -17.56
C LYS A 12 7.51 -2.64 -16.92
N LYS A 13 7.53 -1.47 -16.29
CA LYS A 13 8.54 -1.14 -15.28
C LYS A 13 8.38 -2.22 -14.23
N LYS A 14 9.24 -3.25 -14.27
CA LYS A 14 9.45 -4.17 -13.16
C LYS A 14 9.90 -3.30 -11.99
N LYS A 15 8.93 -2.73 -11.26
CA LYS A 15 9.18 -2.05 -10.01
C LYS A 15 9.59 -3.18 -9.07
N ILE A 16 10.88 -3.33 -8.82
CA ILE A 16 11.40 -4.16 -7.73
C ILE A 16 10.93 -3.46 -6.46
N MET A 17 9.66 -3.67 -6.13
CA MET A 17 8.98 -2.96 -5.09
C MET A 17 9.45 -3.64 -3.81
N LYS A 18 10.29 -2.94 -3.03
CA LYS A 18 10.88 -3.44 -1.78
C LYS A 18 9.76 -4.08 -0.95
N LYS A 19 9.93 -5.34 -0.55
CA LYS A 19 8.85 -6.13 0.08
C LYS A 19 8.21 -5.42 1.29
N SER A 20 9.00 -4.67 2.05
CA SER A 20 8.53 -3.88 3.21
C SER A 20 7.62 -2.70 2.82
N SER A 21 7.94 -1.94 1.77
CA SER A 21 7.12 -0.81 1.33
C SER A 21 5.81 -1.26 0.70
N ASN A 22 5.81 -2.42 0.04
CA ASN A 22 4.59 -3.04 -0.51
C ASN A 22 3.63 -3.42 0.61
N GLU A 23 4.16 -4.02 1.68
CA GLU A 23 3.36 -4.49 2.80
C GLU A 23 2.72 -3.33 3.56
N ILE A 24 3.46 -2.25 3.81
CA ILE A 24 2.93 -1.01 4.41
C ILE A 24 1.79 -0.43 3.55
N PHE A 25 1.99 -0.33 2.23
CA PHE A 25 0.96 0.19 1.33
C PHE A 25 -0.31 -0.68 1.34
N MET A 26 -0.15 -2.01 1.31
CA MET A 26 -1.27 -2.94 1.36
C MET A 26 -2.02 -2.90 2.71
N LEU A 27 -1.31 -2.70 3.82
CA LEU A 27 -1.94 -2.53 5.13
C LEU A 27 -2.77 -1.25 5.20
N GLN A 28 -2.23 -0.12 4.73
CA GLN A 28 -2.97 1.14 4.67
C GLN A 28 -4.24 1.03 3.81
N TYR A 29 -4.15 0.34 2.66
CA TYR A 29 -5.32 0.08 1.82
C TYR A 29 -6.41 -0.71 2.56
N ARG A 30 -6.02 -1.80 3.25
CA ARG A 30 -6.96 -2.63 4.02
C ARG A 30 -7.63 -1.85 5.14
N ILE A 31 -6.86 -1.05 5.88
CA ILE A 31 -7.39 -0.20 6.97
C ILE A 31 -8.46 0.75 6.41
N LYS A 32 -8.16 1.48 5.32
CA LYS A 32 -9.13 2.39 4.69
C LYS A 32 -10.41 1.68 4.25
N ARG A 33 -10.30 0.45 3.71
CA ARG A 33 -11.46 -0.36 3.30
C ARG A 33 -12.31 -0.79 4.50
N TYR A 34 -11.69 -1.34 5.54
CA TYR A 34 -12.44 -1.77 6.74
C TYR A 34 -13.02 -0.61 7.53
N GLN A 35 -12.38 0.55 7.50
CA GLN A 35 -12.90 1.77 8.11
C GLN A 35 -14.17 2.24 7.40
N ALA A 36 -14.18 2.25 6.07
CA ALA A 36 -15.37 2.59 5.28
C ALA A 36 -16.52 1.58 5.47
N MET A 37 -16.20 0.32 5.82
CA MET A 37 -17.19 -0.72 6.14
C MET A 37 -17.66 -0.69 7.60
N GLY A 38 -17.14 0.19 8.46
CA GLY A 38 -17.48 0.26 9.88
C GLY A 38 -16.86 -0.85 10.74
N ASN A 39 -15.89 -1.61 10.25
CA ASN A 39 -15.23 -2.68 10.99
C ASN A 39 -14.01 -2.14 11.77
N GLY A 40 -14.27 -1.51 12.91
CA GLY A 40 -13.25 -0.90 13.77
C GLY A 40 -12.26 -1.90 14.39
N ALA A 41 -12.73 -3.08 14.79
CA ALA A 41 -11.88 -4.12 15.39
C ALA A 41 -10.79 -4.61 14.43
N MET A 42 -11.14 -4.80 13.16
CA MET A 42 -10.17 -5.19 12.13
C MET A 42 -9.17 -4.05 11.84
N CYS A 43 -9.64 -2.80 11.82
CA CYS A 43 -8.78 -1.62 11.65
C CYS A 43 -7.73 -1.52 12.77
N GLN A 44 -8.13 -1.72 14.03
CA GLN A 44 -7.21 -1.71 15.17
C GLN A 44 -6.13 -2.79 15.03
N THR A 45 -6.53 -4.01 14.68
CA THR A 45 -5.60 -5.14 14.46
C THR A 45 -4.58 -4.82 13.36
N LEU A 46 -5.05 -4.26 12.24
CA LEU A 46 -4.20 -3.91 11.10
C LEU A 46 -3.28 -2.71 11.40
N ASN A 47 -3.77 -1.72 12.15
CA ASN A 47 -2.96 -0.59 12.63
C ASN A 47 -1.81 -1.04 13.53
N GLY A 48 -2.05 -2.01 14.42
CA GLY A 48 -0.99 -2.57 15.26
C GLY A 48 0.11 -3.26 14.44
N ARG A 49 -0.24 -3.96 13.35
CA ARG A 49 0.75 -4.55 12.43
C ARG A 49 1.51 -3.47 11.67
N LEU A 50 0.83 -2.41 11.21
CA LEU A 50 1.44 -1.29 10.52
C LEU A 50 2.47 -0.58 11.40
N GLN A 51 2.15 -0.29 12.67
CA GLN A 51 3.07 0.35 13.61
C GLN A 51 4.34 -0.48 13.85
N LYS A 52 4.21 -1.81 14.00
CA LYS A 52 5.37 -2.71 14.16
C LYS A 52 6.31 -2.67 12.96
N LEU A 53 5.77 -2.61 11.74
CA LEU A 53 6.58 -2.50 10.52
C LEU A 53 7.26 -1.14 10.39
N LEU A 54 6.57 -0.06 10.77
CA LEU A 54 7.16 1.28 10.77
C LEU A 54 8.28 1.41 11.81
N ALA A 55 8.10 0.86 13.02
CA ALA A 55 9.13 0.82 14.04
C ALA A 55 10.38 0.05 13.59
N LYS A 56 10.20 -1.12 12.95
CA LYS A 56 11.31 -1.89 12.34
C LYS A 56 12.02 -1.14 11.23
N GLN A 57 11.30 -0.34 10.44
CA GLN A 57 11.92 0.45 9.38
C GLN A 57 12.70 1.65 9.96
N ALA A 58 12.17 2.29 11.01
CA ALA A 58 12.84 3.36 11.72
C ALA A 58 14.15 2.88 12.37
N SER A 59 14.17 1.69 12.99
CA SER A 59 15.38 1.12 13.58
C SER A 59 16.48 0.76 12.58
N ILE A 60 16.14 0.55 11.30
CA ILE A 60 17.12 0.29 10.24
C ILE A 60 17.72 1.60 9.69
N THR A 61 17.02 2.72 9.90
CA THR A 61 17.38 4.02 9.31
C THR A 61 18.12 4.93 10.30
N MET A 62 18.23 4.51 11.56
CA MET A 62 19.05 5.14 12.61
C MET A 62 20.40 4.43 12.70
#